data_AF-A0A1I1L388-F1
#
_entry.id   AF-A0A1I1L388-F1
#
_cell.length_a   1.000
_cell.length_b   1.000
_cell.length_c   1.000
_cell.angle_alpha   90.00
_cell.angle_beta   90.00
_cell.angle_gamma   90.00
#
_symmetry.space_group_name_H-M   'P 1'
#
loop_
_entity.id
_entity.type
_entity.pdbx_description
1 polymer ?
#
loop_
_entity_poly.entity_id
_entity_poly.type
_entity_poly.pdbx_seq_one_letter_code
_entity_poly.pdbx_strand_id
1 'polypeptide(L)'
;MDAKGNQSFWNEKWVPIMFEGLEKPPHYEVSNYGRLRSFQSSTSSQINNPNAKPISKAIKGSVIQGYRSLNIRSEGKTLNRYVHKLVAEHFVTRAQPEQTFVIHIDYDKQNNYYKNLRWVTKDEMIAHNRENPSLKNRQLPRQTRNYKLTESKVRIIKKLLLNDKNRLKMIAKQFGITHTQLNRIRSGENWKHVTLD
;
A
#
# COMPACT_ATOMS: atom_id res chain seq x y z
N MET A 1 -17.60 11.69 14.20
CA MET A 1 -18.16 12.97 13.68
C MET A 1 -17.64 13.17 12.25
N ASP A 2 -18.31 12.61 11.25
CA ASP A 2 -17.86 12.69 9.84
C ASP A 2 -18.72 13.66 9.03
N ALA A 3 -18.67 14.93 9.40
CA ALA A 3 -19.21 16.02 8.61
C ALA A 3 -18.19 16.49 7.55
N LYS A 4 -17.94 15.66 6.52
CA LYS A 4 -17.22 16.07 5.30
C LYS A 4 -18.07 15.84 4.04
N GLY A 5 -19.38 16.08 4.15
CA GLY A 5 -20.34 15.86 3.08
C GLY A 5 -20.38 16.95 2.01
N ASN A 6 -19.90 18.17 2.29
CA ASN A 6 -20.13 19.33 1.41
C ASN A 6 -18.92 20.26 1.28
N GLN A 7 -17.70 19.71 1.24
CA GLN A 7 -16.52 20.51 0.91
C GLN A 7 -16.45 20.68 -0.61
N SER A 8 -16.79 21.88 -1.10
CA SER A 8 -16.51 22.28 -2.48
C SER A 8 -15.15 22.97 -2.52
N PHE A 9 -14.28 22.57 -3.44
CA PHE A 9 -12.99 23.25 -3.66
C PHE A 9 -13.10 24.10 -4.92
N TRP A 10 -12.71 25.37 -4.82
CA TRP A 10 -12.86 26.37 -5.89
C TRP A 10 -12.08 26.02 -7.18
N ASN A 11 -11.02 25.22 -7.06
CA ASN A 11 -10.17 24.75 -8.16
C ASN A 11 -10.29 23.24 -8.40
N GLU A 12 -11.39 22.64 -7.96
CA GLU A 12 -11.61 21.23 -8.26
C GLU A 12 -11.87 21.00 -9.75
N LYS A 13 -11.11 20.08 -10.32
CA LYS A 13 -11.27 19.63 -11.70
C LYS A 13 -11.66 18.17 -11.69
N TRP A 14 -12.65 17.81 -12.49
CA TRP A 14 -13.16 16.45 -12.67
C TRP A 14 -12.79 15.93 -14.05
N VAL A 15 -12.33 14.68 -14.14
CA VAL A 15 -11.95 14.04 -15.39
C VAL A 15 -12.59 12.64 -15.46
N PRO A 16 -13.12 12.24 -16.63
CA PRO A 16 -13.65 10.89 -16.84
C PRO A 16 -12.57 9.83 -16.73
N ILE A 17 -12.92 8.73 -16.07
CA ILE A 17 -12.06 7.55 -15.97
C ILE A 17 -12.37 6.64 -17.15
N MET A 18 -11.36 6.39 -17.97
CA MET A 18 -11.47 5.49 -19.11
C MET A 18 -11.20 4.04 -18.69
N PHE A 19 -12.06 3.12 -19.13
CA PHE A 19 -11.91 1.69 -18.87
C PHE A 19 -11.73 0.95 -20.19
N GLU A 20 -10.51 0.46 -20.43
CA GLU A 20 -10.22 -0.39 -21.59
C GLU A 20 -10.85 -1.78 -21.44
N GLY A 21 -11.40 -2.33 -22.51
CA GLY A 21 -11.88 -3.71 -22.57
C GLY A 21 -13.29 -3.96 -21.98
N LEU A 22 -14.08 -2.90 -21.78
CA LEU A 22 -15.51 -2.99 -21.47
C LEU A 22 -16.32 -2.53 -22.68
N GLU A 23 -17.33 -3.30 -23.10
CA GLU A 23 -18.22 -2.91 -24.21
C GLU A 23 -19.13 -1.74 -23.80
N LYS A 24 -19.57 -1.74 -22.53
CA LYS A 24 -20.38 -0.67 -21.93
C LYS A 24 -19.79 -0.24 -20.58
N PRO A 25 -18.74 0.60 -20.57
CA PRO A 25 -18.13 1.04 -19.33
C PRO A 25 -19.08 1.96 -18.55
N PRO A 26 -19.28 1.73 -17.24
CA PRO A 26 -19.97 2.69 -16.40
C PRO A 26 -19.22 4.01 -16.33
N HIS A 27 -19.95 5.13 -16.38
CA HIS A 27 -19.34 6.46 -16.35
C HIS A 27 -18.96 6.85 -14.93
N TYR A 28 -17.66 6.97 -14.69
CA TYR A 28 -17.09 7.44 -13.43
C TYR A 28 -16.13 8.59 -13.70
N GLU A 29 -16.03 9.50 -12.74
CA GLU A 29 -15.06 10.60 -12.78
C GLU A 29 -14.27 10.67 -11.49
N VAL A 30 -13.01 11.10 -11.63
CA VAL A 30 -12.09 11.39 -10.53
C VAL A 30 -11.75 12.86 -10.51
N SER A 31 -11.69 13.45 -9.32
CA SER A 31 -11.23 14.83 -9.16
C SER A 31 -9.74 14.92 -8.82
N ASN A 32 -9.14 16.09 -9.05
CA ASN A 32 -7.77 16.39 -8.61
C ASN A 32 -7.59 16.36 -7.07
N TYR A 33 -8.67 16.29 -6.31
CA TYR A 33 -8.68 16.05 -4.85
C TYR A 33 -8.85 14.56 -4.48
N GLY A 34 -8.88 13.67 -5.48
CA GLY A 34 -9.09 12.23 -5.29
C GLY A 34 -10.50 11.89 -4.82
N ARG A 35 -11.48 12.71 -5.16
CA ARG A 35 -12.91 12.40 -4.98
C ARG A 35 -13.41 11.63 -6.20
N LEU A 36 -14.41 10.79 -5.99
CA LEU A 36 -15.01 9.99 -7.04
C LEU A 36 -16.50 10.33 -7.16
N ARG A 37 -17.01 10.33 -8.39
CA ARG A 37 -18.44 10.38 -8.64
C ARG A 37 -18.83 9.37 -9.71
N SER A 38 -20.00 8.77 -9.53
CA SER A 38 -20.62 7.85 -10.47
C SER A 38 -21.82 8.52 -11.14
N PHE A 39 -22.09 8.15 -12.38
CA PHE A 39 -23.28 8.59 -13.07
C PHE A 39 -24.19 7.39 -13.31
N GLN A 40 -25.46 7.52 -12.96
CA GLN A 40 -26.45 6.50 -13.27
C GLN A 40 -26.88 6.68 -14.73
N SER A 41 -27.03 5.57 -15.45
CA SER A 41 -27.69 5.59 -16.76
C SER A 41 -29.07 6.23 -16.57
N SER A 42 -29.39 7.21 -17.42
CA SER A 42 -30.66 7.93 -17.41
C SER A 42 -31.84 6.96 -17.27
N THR A 43 -32.59 7.06 -16.17
CA THR A 43 -33.85 6.34 -15.97
C THR A 43 -34.77 6.63 -17.15
N SER A 44 -35.67 5.71 -17.51
CA SER A 44 -36.63 5.87 -18.62
C SER A 44 -37.39 7.20 -18.61
N SER A 45 -37.54 7.82 -17.43
CA SER A 45 -38.14 9.15 -17.23
C SER A 45 -37.30 10.34 -17.74
N GLN A 46 -35.96 10.21 -17.84
CA GLN A 46 -35.06 11.24 -18.38
C GLN A 46 -34.92 11.18 -19.92
N ILE A 47 -35.28 10.05 -20.55
CA ILE A 47 -35.21 9.87 -22.01
C ILE A 47 -36.13 10.88 -22.74
N ASN A 48 -37.23 11.29 -22.10
CA ASN A 48 -38.20 12.23 -22.66
C ASN A 48 -37.81 13.72 -22.49
N ASN A 49 -36.66 14.03 -21.87
CA ASN A 49 -36.18 15.39 -21.74
C ASN A 49 -34.72 15.49 -22.22
N PRO A 50 -34.47 15.95 -23.47
CA PRO A 50 -33.13 16.03 -24.05
C PRO A 50 -32.19 17.02 -23.34
N ASN A 51 -32.70 17.83 -22.41
CA ASN A 51 -31.93 18.77 -21.59
C ASN A 51 -31.65 18.27 -20.16
N ALA A 52 -32.04 17.04 -19.80
CA ALA A 52 -31.80 16.51 -18.47
C ALA A 52 -30.31 16.24 -18.25
N LYS A 53 -29.68 16.99 -17.34
CA LYS A 53 -28.30 16.73 -16.90
C LYS A 53 -28.22 15.34 -16.23
N PRO A 54 -27.20 14.52 -16.56
CA PRO A 54 -27.04 13.22 -15.92
C PRO A 54 -26.79 13.40 -14.42
N ILE A 55 -27.50 12.62 -13.60
CA ILE A 55 -27.43 12.72 -12.14
C ILE A 55 -26.12 12.08 -11.69
N SER A 56 -25.19 12.89 -11.20
CA SER A 56 -23.94 12.43 -10.61
C SER A 56 -24.11 12.20 -9.11
N LYS A 57 -23.58 11.08 -8.60
CA LYS A 57 -23.54 10.76 -7.17
C LYS A 57 -22.11 10.65 -6.69
N ALA A 58 -21.74 11.39 -5.64
CA ALA A 58 -20.44 11.25 -5.00
C ALA A 58 -20.31 9.87 -4.33
N ILE A 59 -19.18 9.20 -4.56
CA ILE A 59 -18.89 7.88 -4.01
C ILE A 59 -17.53 7.90 -3.29
N LYS A 60 -17.36 7.05 -2.27
CA LYS A 60 -16.09 6.97 -1.52
C LYS A 60 -15.15 5.88 -2.03
N GLY A 61 -15.67 4.88 -2.74
CA GLY A 61 -14.92 3.67 -3.08
C GLY A 61 -14.70 2.74 -1.87
N SER A 62 -13.81 1.76 -2.02
CA SER A 62 -13.35 0.86 -0.95
C SER A 62 -11.94 1.19 -0.50
N VAL A 63 -11.46 0.54 0.56
CA VAL A 63 -10.07 0.66 1.04
C VAL A 63 -9.39 -0.71 0.99
N ILE A 64 -8.23 -0.78 0.34
CA ILE A 64 -7.42 -1.99 0.19
C ILE A 64 -5.99 -1.68 0.61
N GLN A 65 -5.48 -2.39 1.63
CA GLN A 65 -4.14 -2.17 2.20
C GLN A 65 -3.88 -0.69 2.61
N GLY A 66 -4.94 0.01 3.01
CA GLY A 66 -4.92 1.43 3.37
C GLY A 66 -5.11 2.41 2.21
N TYR A 67 -5.09 1.95 0.95
CA TYR A 67 -5.33 2.79 -0.23
C TYR A 67 -6.80 2.82 -0.62
N ARG A 68 -7.31 3.99 -1.01
CA ARG A 68 -8.64 4.10 -1.63
C ARG A 68 -8.64 3.49 -3.02
N SER A 69 -9.69 2.73 -3.33
CA SER A 69 -9.88 2.09 -4.63
C SER A 69 -11.31 2.19 -5.13
N LEU A 70 -11.47 2.27 -6.44
CA LEU A 70 -12.73 2.16 -7.16
C LEU A 70 -12.89 0.72 -7.64
N ASN A 71 -13.91 0.03 -7.14
CA ASN A 71 -14.30 -1.29 -7.63
C ASN A 71 -15.42 -1.13 -8.64
N ILE A 72 -15.24 -1.76 -9.80
CA ILE A 72 -16.17 -1.68 -10.91
C ILE A 72 -16.61 -3.09 -11.22
N ARG A 73 -17.92 -3.28 -11.33
CA ARG A 73 -18.52 -4.53 -11.75
C ARG A 73 -19.30 -4.23 -13.02
N SER A 74 -18.89 -4.84 -14.13
CA SER A 74 -19.62 -4.76 -15.40
C SER A 74 -19.53 -6.11 -16.10
N GLU A 75 -20.66 -6.63 -16.57
CA GLU A 75 -20.74 -7.83 -17.42
C GLU A 75 -19.95 -9.05 -16.87
N GLY A 76 -20.05 -9.30 -15.56
CA GLY A 76 -19.37 -10.42 -14.89
C GLY A 76 -17.88 -10.19 -14.62
N LYS A 77 -17.27 -9.13 -15.14
CA LYS A 77 -15.89 -8.73 -14.83
C LYS A 77 -15.86 -7.77 -13.64
N THR A 78 -14.90 -7.98 -12.75
CA THR A 78 -14.60 -7.05 -11.65
C THR A 78 -13.24 -6.41 -11.88
N LEU A 79 -13.22 -5.09 -12.01
CA LEU A 79 -12.01 -4.29 -12.15
C LEU A 79 -11.78 -3.46 -10.89
N ASN A 80 -10.52 -3.27 -10.54
CA ASN A 80 -10.12 -2.48 -9.38
C ASN A 80 -9.07 -1.46 -9.80
N ARG A 81 -9.33 -0.18 -9.53
CA ARG A 81 -8.41 0.92 -9.81
C ARG A 81 -8.14 1.71 -8.52
N TYR A 82 -6.87 1.91 -8.19
CA TYR A 82 -6.48 2.73 -7.06
C TYR A 82 -6.69 4.22 -7.36
N VAL A 83 -7.30 4.95 -6.42
CA VAL A 83 -7.64 6.37 -6.62
C VAL A 83 -6.40 7.22 -6.81
N HIS A 84 -5.35 7.01 -6.02
CA HIS A 84 -4.09 7.76 -6.19
C HIS A 84 -3.48 7.58 -7.58
N LYS A 85 -3.57 6.40 -8.18
CA LYS A 85 -3.09 6.17 -9.55
C LYS A 85 -3.94 6.91 -10.57
N LEU A 86 -5.27 6.81 -10.45
CA LEU A 86 -6.20 7.54 -11.31
C LEU A 86 -5.95 9.06 -11.26
N VAL A 87 -5.73 9.61 -10.06
CA VAL A 87 -5.40 11.04 -9.92
C VAL A 87 -4.05 11.34 -10.56
N ALA A 88 -3.02 10.53 -10.29
CA ALA A 88 -1.69 10.77 -10.81
C ALA A 88 -1.61 10.66 -12.35
N GLU A 89 -2.39 9.76 -12.95
CA GLU A 89 -2.48 9.60 -14.41
C GLU A 89 -3.04 10.85 -15.11
N HIS A 90 -3.98 11.56 -14.47
CA HIS A 90 -4.67 12.71 -15.09
C HIS A 90 -4.15 14.08 -14.64
N PHE A 91 -3.57 14.18 -13.44
CA PHE A 91 -3.23 15.47 -12.82
C PHE A 91 -1.77 15.62 -12.40
N VAL A 92 -0.95 14.57 -12.54
CA VAL A 92 0.46 14.62 -12.15
C VAL A 92 1.34 14.31 -13.34
N THR A 93 2.16 15.28 -13.73
CA THR A 93 3.11 15.12 -14.82
C THR A 93 4.18 14.11 -14.41
N ARG A 94 4.45 13.16 -15.32
CA ARG A 94 5.57 12.23 -15.21
C ARG A 94 6.81 12.87 -15.81
N ALA A 95 7.90 12.94 -15.04
CA ALA A 95 9.13 13.57 -15.50
C ALA A 95 9.97 12.63 -16.37
N GLN A 96 9.99 11.33 -16.02
CA GLN A 96 10.82 10.33 -16.69
C GLN A 96 10.04 9.05 -17.00
N PRO A 97 10.30 8.39 -18.14
CA PRO A 97 9.61 7.16 -18.54
C PRO A 97 9.91 5.96 -17.63
N GLU A 98 10.90 6.02 -16.74
CA GLU A 98 11.19 4.97 -15.76
C GLU A 98 10.29 5.07 -14.51
N GLN A 99 9.64 6.23 -14.31
CA GLN A 99 8.80 6.50 -13.14
C GLN A 99 7.44 5.81 -13.24
N THR A 100 7.40 4.52 -12.89
CA THR A 100 6.23 3.65 -13.03
C THR A 100 5.37 3.55 -11.77
N PHE A 101 5.84 4.09 -10.64
CA PHE A 101 5.15 4.01 -9.34
C PHE A 101 4.65 5.38 -8.90
N VAL A 102 3.54 5.41 -8.16
CA VAL A 102 2.99 6.63 -7.56
C VAL A 102 3.13 6.52 -6.05
N ILE A 103 3.66 7.57 -5.41
CA ILE A 103 3.78 7.67 -3.96
C ILE A 103 2.99 8.84 -3.41
N HIS A 104 2.61 8.75 -2.14
CA HIS A 104 2.11 9.85 -1.32
C HIS A 104 3.28 10.52 -0.60
N ILE A 105 3.49 11.81 -0.85
CA ILE A 105 4.62 12.58 -0.29
C ILE A 105 4.54 12.64 1.24
N ASP A 106 3.33 12.81 1.79
CA ASP A 106 3.07 12.87 3.24
C ASP A 106 2.93 11.51 3.93
N TYR A 107 3.08 10.39 3.22
CA TYR A 107 2.85 9.02 3.69
C TYR A 107 1.39 8.67 4.07
N ASP A 108 0.43 9.58 3.92
CA ASP A 108 -0.99 9.30 4.12
C ASP A 108 -1.62 8.77 2.84
N LYS A 109 -1.85 7.45 2.82
CA LYS A 109 -2.49 6.72 1.70
C LYS A 109 -3.92 7.18 1.40
N GLN A 110 -4.56 7.94 2.29
CA GLN A 110 -5.88 8.51 2.08
C GLN A 110 -5.85 9.92 1.48
N ASN A 111 -4.73 10.63 1.56
CA ASN A 111 -4.56 11.96 0.99
C ASN A 111 -4.24 11.90 -0.51
N ASN A 112 -5.28 11.73 -1.32
CA ASN A 112 -5.16 11.59 -2.78
C ASN A 112 -5.18 12.93 -3.53
N TYR A 113 -4.84 14.05 -2.87
CA TYR A 113 -4.71 15.33 -3.55
C TYR A 113 -3.54 15.28 -4.53
N TYR A 114 -3.73 15.73 -5.77
CA TYR A 114 -2.75 15.57 -6.84
C TYR A 114 -1.34 16.11 -6.49
N LYS A 115 -1.24 17.23 -5.75
CA LYS A 115 0.06 17.77 -5.32
C LYS A 115 0.75 16.94 -4.25
N ASN A 116 0.01 16.09 -3.54
CA ASN A 116 0.57 15.12 -2.59
C ASN A 116 1.04 13.84 -3.29
N LEU A 117 0.82 13.71 -4.61
CA LEU A 117 1.18 12.53 -5.37
C LEU A 117 2.38 12.82 -6.27
N ARG A 118 3.26 11.83 -6.43
CA ARG A 118 4.43 11.94 -7.31
C ARG A 118 4.71 10.61 -8.00
N TRP A 119 5.00 10.68 -9.31
CA TRP A 119 5.56 9.57 -10.07
C TRP A 119 7.03 9.38 -9.71
N VAL A 120 7.42 8.15 -9.40
CA VAL A 120 8.77 7.78 -8.97
C VAL A 120 9.17 6.43 -9.56
N THR A 121 10.47 6.20 -9.61
CA THR A 121 11.06 4.90 -9.90
C THR A 121 10.89 3.93 -8.73
N LYS A 122 11.17 2.65 -8.96
CA LYS A 122 11.10 1.62 -7.90
C LYS A 122 12.06 1.93 -6.75
N ASP A 123 13.27 2.39 -7.05
CA ASP A 123 14.30 2.64 -6.05
C ASP A 123 13.95 3.85 -5.18
N GLU A 124 13.44 4.92 -5.79
CA GLU A 124 12.91 6.08 -5.08
C GLU A 124 11.71 5.71 -4.20
N MET A 125 10.81 4.85 -4.67
CA MET A 125 9.68 4.34 -3.85
C MET A 125 10.19 3.58 -2.61
N ILE A 126 11.22 2.75 -2.77
CA ILE A 126 11.83 2.00 -1.66
C ILE A 126 12.50 2.97 -0.68
N ALA A 127 13.27 3.95 -1.19
CA ALA A 127 13.93 4.95 -0.38
C ALA A 127 12.91 5.79 0.43
N HIS A 128 11.87 6.31 -0.23
CA HIS A 128 10.77 7.04 0.40
C HIS A 128 10.12 6.22 1.51
N ASN A 129 9.79 4.95 1.23
CA ASN A 129 9.18 4.08 2.24
C ASN A 129 10.10 3.82 3.45
N ARG A 130 11.42 3.72 3.28
CA ARG A 130 12.36 3.60 4.41
C ARG A 130 12.35 4.85 5.29
N GLU A 131 12.05 6.01 4.72
CA GLU A 131 11.97 7.27 5.44
C GLU A 131 10.65 7.47 6.19
N ASN A 132 9.65 6.63 5.92
CA ASN A 132 8.33 6.73 6.53
C ASN A 132 8.41 6.77 8.07
N PRO A 133 7.97 7.87 8.71
CA PRO A 133 8.01 8.02 10.16
C PRO A 133 7.28 6.90 10.92
N SER A 134 6.19 6.37 10.35
CA SER A 134 5.45 5.26 10.97
C SER A 134 6.25 3.95 11.04
N LEU A 135 7.21 3.76 10.12
CA LEU A 135 8.11 2.61 10.12
C LEU A 135 9.34 2.84 11.01
N LYS A 136 9.92 4.05 10.99
CA LYS A 136 11.05 4.42 11.86
C LYS A 136 10.67 4.40 13.34
N ASN A 137 9.48 4.90 13.67
CA ASN A 137 8.98 4.98 15.04
C ASN A 137 8.21 3.72 15.46
N ARG A 138 8.19 2.68 14.61
CA ARG A 138 7.54 1.42 14.96
C ARG A 138 8.29 0.80 16.13
N GLN A 139 7.65 0.79 17.31
CA GLN A 139 8.17 0.06 18.45
C GLN A 139 8.37 -1.40 18.03
N LEU A 140 9.63 -1.87 18.07
CA LEU A 140 9.92 -3.27 17.84
C LEU A 140 9.16 -4.07 18.89
N PRO A 141 8.50 -5.18 18.50
CA PRO A 141 7.82 -6.03 19.45
C PRO A 141 8.82 -6.41 20.55
N ARG A 142 8.51 -6.03 21.79
CA ARG A 142 9.32 -6.40 22.95
C ARG A 142 9.41 -7.91 23.00
N GLN A 143 10.62 -8.42 23.24
CA GLN A 143 10.87 -9.84 23.47
C GLN A 143 9.97 -10.28 24.64
N THR A 144 8.90 -11.02 24.34
CA THR A 144 8.03 -11.59 25.37
C THR A 144 8.67 -12.84 25.96
N ARG A 145 8.24 -13.26 27.15
CA ARG A 145 8.77 -14.46 27.84
C ARG A 145 8.71 -15.74 26.99
N ASN A 146 7.84 -15.78 25.98
CA ASN A 146 7.61 -16.94 25.12
C ASN A 146 8.50 -16.98 23.86
N TYR A 147 9.50 -16.11 23.75
CA TYR A 147 10.44 -16.19 22.62
C TYR A 147 11.26 -17.49 22.69
N LYS A 148 11.30 -18.21 21.56
CA LYS A 148 12.04 -19.48 21.44
C LYS A 148 13.53 -19.33 21.78
N LEU A 149 14.12 -18.18 21.45
CA LEU A 149 15.50 -17.83 21.73
C LEU A 149 15.59 -16.66 22.72
N THR A 150 16.31 -16.88 23.80
CA THR A 150 16.76 -15.85 24.75
C THR A 150 18.27 -15.64 24.58
N GLU A 151 18.82 -14.54 25.10
CA GLU A 151 20.27 -14.29 25.07
C GLU A 151 21.07 -15.47 25.62
N SER A 152 20.62 -16.08 26.72
CA SER A 152 21.23 -17.28 27.31
C SER A 152 21.25 -18.46 26.34
N LYS A 153 20.13 -18.74 25.65
CA LYS A 153 20.07 -19.81 24.63
C LYS A 153 20.97 -19.51 23.45
N VAL A 154 21.03 -18.26 23.01
CA VAL A 154 21.90 -17.82 21.91
C VAL A 154 23.37 -17.95 22.28
N ARG A 155 23.75 -17.64 23.52
CA ARG A 155 25.12 -17.85 24.03
C ARG A 155 25.49 -19.34 23.98
N ILE A 156 24.59 -20.23 24.38
CA ILE A 156 24.80 -21.69 24.27
C ILE A 156 24.94 -22.11 22.79
N ILE A 157 24.06 -21.63 21.91
CA ILE A 157 24.16 -21.90 20.47
C ILE A 157 25.51 -21.45 19.92
N LYS A 158 25.98 -20.23 20.26
CA LYS A 158 27.28 -19.72 19.83
C LYS A 158 28.43 -20.59 20.35
N LYS A 159 28.38 -21.05 21.61
CA LYS A 159 29.38 -22.00 22.15
C LYS A 159 29.36 -23.34 21.40
N LEU A 160 28.18 -23.88 21.08
CA LEU A 160 28.05 -25.12 20.31
C LEU A 160 28.53 -24.99 18.87
N LEU A 161 28.41 -23.80 18.27
CA LEU A 161 28.90 -23.49 16.93
C LEU A 161 30.43 -23.36 16.84
N LEU A 162 31.13 -23.12 17.96
CA LEU A 162 32.60 -23.12 18.00
C LEU A 162 33.20 -24.52 17.89
N ASN A 163 32.40 -25.57 18.12
CA ASN A 163 32.86 -26.95 18.03
C ASN A 163 32.43 -27.57 16.70
N ASP A 164 33.39 -27.77 15.80
CA ASP A 164 33.17 -28.29 14.44
C ASP A 164 32.58 -29.71 14.40
N LYS A 165 32.64 -30.46 15.51
CA LYS A 165 32.01 -31.79 15.59
C LYS A 165 30.48 -31.72 15.65
N ASN A 166 29.91 -30.56 15.99
CA ASN A 166 28.48 -30.42 16.11
C ASN A 166 27.82 -30.19 14.75
N ARG A 167 27.02 -31.17 14.32
CA ARG A 167 26.19 -31.02 13.10
C ARG A 167 25.19 -29.89 13.31
N LEU A 168 25.25 -28.85 12.47
CA LEU A 168 24.34 -27.70 12.50
C LEU A 168 22.85 -28.09 12.51
N LYS A 169 22.47 -29.17 11.80
CA LYS A 169 21.11 -29.69 11.79
C LYS A 169 20.64 -30.16 13.18
N MET A 170 21.55 -30.75 13.96
CA MET A 170 21.28 -31.22 15.33
C MET A 170 21.10 -30.04 16.29
N ILE A 171 21.96 -29.02 16.20
CA ILE A 171 21.82 -27.79 16.99
C ILE A 171 20.46 -27.15 16.70
N ALA A 172 20.10 -26.98 15.43
CA ALA A 172 18.82 -26.38 15.05
C ALA A 172 17.62 -27.17 15.63
N LYS A 173 17.66 -28.51 15.56
CA LYS A 173 16.64 -29.39 16.12
C LYS A 173 16.52 -29.27 17.64
N GLN A 174 17.65 -29.22 18.35
CA GLN A 174 17.69 -29.11 19.82
C GLN A 174 17.04 -27.83 20.33
N PHE A 175 17.23 -26.71 19.61
CA PHE A 175 16.66 -25.41 20.00
C PHE A 175 15.31 -25.11 19.33
N GLY A 176 14.76 -26.05 18.54
CA GLY A 176 13.47 -25.87 17.86
C GLY A 176 13.47 -24.70 16.86
N ILE A 177 14.63 -24.42 16.25
CA ILE A 177 14.83 -23.34 15.28
C ILE A 177 15.10 -23.90 13.89
N THR A 178 14.89 -23.08 12.87
CA THR A 178 15.24 -23.46 11.50
C THR A 178 16.74 -23.40 11.26
N HIS A 179 17.21 -24.17 10.28
CA HIS A 179 18.62 -24.13 9.88
C HIS A 179 19.04 -22.74 9.37
N THR A 180 18.14 -22.03 8.68
CA THR A 180 18.34 -20.63 8.27
C THR A 180 18.53 -19.71 9.46
N GLN A 181 17.71 -19.86 10.51
CA GLN A 181 17.82 -19.06 11.72
C GLN A 181 19.15 -19.31 12.46
N LEU A 182 19.61 -20.57 12.49
CA LEU A 182 20.93 -20.91 13.02
C LEU A 182 22.06 -20.27 12.20
N ASN A 183 21.97 -20.31 10.87
CA ASN A 183 22.97 -19.69 9.99
C ASN A 183 23.05 -18.16 10.17
N ARG A 184 21.92 -17.48 10.39
CA ARG A 184 21.89 -16.03 10.69
C ARG A 184 22.51 -15.68 12.04
N ILE A 185 22.39 -16.57 13.04
CA ILE A 185 23.08 -16.42 14.33
C ILE A 185 24.58 -16.62 14.14
N ARG A 186 24.98 -17.62 13.36
CA ARG A 186 26.37 -17.94 13.05
C ARG A 186 27.07 -16.83 12.26
N SER A 187 26.41 -16.26 11.25
CA SER A 187 26.95 -15.16 10.44
C SER A 187 26.97 -13.81 11.17
N GLY A 188 26.32 -13.71 12.33
CA GLY A 188 26.19 -12.46 13.07
C GLY A 188 25.18 -11.47 12.47
N GLU A 189 24.38 -11.87 11.47
CA GLU A 189 23.26 -11.09 10.95
C GLU A 189 22.22 -10.84 12.06
N ASN A 190 21.93 -11.88 12.85
CA ASN A 190 21.06 -11.81 14.02
C ASN A 190 21.86 -12.02 15.32
N TRP A 191 21.46 -11.34 16.40
CA TRP A 191 22.07 -11.44 17.73
C TRP A 191 23.57 -11.07 17.78
N LYS A 192 23.97 -10.06 16.99
CA LYS A 192 25.35 -9.53 16.99
C LYS A 192 25.80 -9.05 18.37
N HIS A 193 24.89 -8.47 19.17
CA HIS A 193 25.16 -7.93 20.50
C HIS A 193 25.43 -8.99 21.58
N VAL A 194 25.07 -10.26 21.35
CA VAL A 194 25.30 -11.31 22.35
C VAL A 194 26.72 -11.83 22.22
N THR A 195 27.61 -11.46 23.13
CA THR A 195 28.99 -11.95 23.18
C THR A 195 29.13 -13.24 23.98
N LEU A 196 30.17 -13.99 23.62
CA LEU A 196 30.67 -15.12 24.41
C LEU A 196 31.67 -14.53 25.41
N ASP A 197 31.16 -14.04 26.53
CA ASP A 197 32.00 -13.74 27.68
C ASP A 197 32.55 -15.05 28.28
#